data_AF-A0AAX2E7X1-F1
#
_entry.id   AF-A0AAX2E7X1-F1
#
_cell.length_a   1.000
_cell.length_b   1.000
_cell.length_c   1.000
_cell.angle_alpha   90.00
_cell.angle_beta   90.00
_cell.angle_gamma   90.00
#
_symmetry.space_group_name_H-M   'P 1'
#
loop_
_entity.id
_entity.type
_entity.pdbx_description
1 polymer ?
#
loop_
_entity_poly.entity_id
_entity_poly.type
_entity_poly.pdbx_seq_one_letter_code
_entity_poly.pdbx_strand_id
1 'polypeptide(L)'
;MNTLTLRQKSIIHNCLLDLKDSSSLTIQSFLPVALDKLATLEGFGIDMSGIYLGTDEDFENIPEYLKEGIAFEFMGEHVVLSFSDGASVISNWCDNNAISDRESILLKCKILKAKFSTED
;
A
#
# COMPACT_ATOMS: atom_id res chain seq x y z
N MET A 1 -13.87 -1.75 -12.95
CA MET A 1 -12.43 -2.07 -12.81
C MET A 1 -11.68 -1.37 -13.92
N ASN A 2 -11.00 -0.27 -13.59
CA ASN A 2 -10.05 0.33 -14.52
C ASN A 2 -8.86 -0.63 -14.68
N THR A 3 -8.58 -1.05 -15.91
CA THR A 3 -7.48 -1.98 -16.16
C THR A 3 -6.15 -1.24 -15.99
N LEU A 4 -5.41 -1.57 -14.93
CA LEU A 4 -4.05 -1.06 -14.75
C LEU A 4 -3.17 -1.42 -15.96
N THR A 5 -2.40 -0.44 -16.43
CA THR A 5 -1.36 -0.66 -17.44
C THR A 5 -0.26 -1.57 -16.90
N LEU A 6 0.55 -2.16 -17.80
CA LEU A 6 1.69 -2.98 -17.39
C LEU A 6 2.68 -2.21 -16.50
N ARG A 7 2.94 -0.94 -16.83
CA ARG A 7 3.80 -0.07 -16.02
C ARG A 7 3.23 0.15 -14.61
N GLN A 8 1.94 0.46 -14.50
CA GLN A 8 1.29 0.63 -13.19
C GLN A 8 1.34 -0.65 -12.36
N LYS A 9 1.06 -1.81 -12.98
CA LYS A 9 1.17 -3.11 -12.30
C LYS A 9 2.60 -3.37 -11.81
N SER A 10 3.61 -3.00 -12.59
CA SER A 10 5.02 -3.14 -12.21
C SER A 10 5.39 -2.26 -11.01
N ILE A 11 4.97 -1.00 -11.01
CA ILE A 11 5.24 -0.07 -9.89
C ILE A 11 4.62 -0.60 -8.61
N ILE A 12 3.33 -0.99 -8.66
CA ILE A 12 2.64 -1.52 -7.47
C ILE A 12 3.27 -2.83 -7.00
N HIS A 13 3.60 -3.73 -7.94
CA HIS A 13 4.25 -4.99 -7.59
C HIS A 13 5.60 -4.76 -6.91
N ASN A 14 6.44 -3.91 -7.48
CA ASN A 14 7.78 -3.63 -6.94
C ASN A 14 7.72 -2.91 -5.60
N CYS A 15 6.79 -1.95 -5.43
CA CYS A 15 6.52 -1.29 -4.16
C CYS A 15 6.17 -2.31 -3.06
N LEU A 16 5.19 -3.19 -3.31
CA LEU A 16 4.76 -4.19 -2.32
C LEU A 16 5.82 -5.27 -2.09
N LEU A 17 6.56 -5.67 -3.12
CA LEU A 17 7.66 -6.62 -3.01
C LEU A 17 8.79 -6.05 -2.14
N ASP A 18 9.17 -4.80 -2.36
CA ASP A 18 10.21 -4.14 -1.59
C ASP A 18 9.81 -3.97 -0.13
N LEU A 19 8.57 -3.53 0.15
CA LEU A 19 8.05 -3.49 1.53
C LEU A 19 8.02 -4.88 2.19
N LYS A 20 7.75 -5.93 1.41
CA LYS A 20 7.74 -7.30 1.90
C LYS A 20 9.15 -7.77 2.25
N ASP A 21 10.11 -7.55 1.38
CA ASP A 21 11.47 -8.11 1.47
C ASP A 21 12.44 -7.22 2.28
N SER A 22 12.13 -5.93 2.41
CA SER A 22 12.87 -5.00 3.27
C SER A 22 12.55 -5.21 4.75
N SER A 23 13.58 -5.04 5.57
CA SER A 23 13.55 -5.29 7.01
C SER A 23 14.44 -4.30 7.78
N SER A 24 14.25 -4.24 9.09
CA SER A 24 15.13 -3.55 10.03
C SER A 24 15.62 -4.51 11.12
N LEU A 25 16.42 -4.01 12.06
CA LEU A 25 16.88 -4.79 13.22
C LEU A 25 15.73 -5.40 14.05
N THR A 26 14.54 -4.79 14.03
CA THR A 26 13.38 -5.19 14.84
C THR A 26 12.18 -5.63 14.02
N ILE A 27 12.16 -5.37 12.71
CA ILE A 27 11.03 -5.63 11.82
C ILE A 27 11.49 -6.55 10.70
N GLN A 28 10.95 -7.77 10.63
CA GLN A 28 11.35 -8.76 9.61
C GLN A 28 10.78 -8.46 8.21
N SER A 29 9.70 -7.67 8.14
CA SER A 29 9.06 -7.25 6.90
C SER A 29 8.29 -5.97 7.19
N PHE A 30 8.41 -4.97 6.33
CA PHE A 30 7.66 -3.72 6.48
C PHE A 30 6.23 -3.81 5.96
N LEU A 31 5.90 -4.80 5.13
CA LEU A 31 4.56 -4.95 4.58
C LEU A 31 3.47 -5.04 5.66
N PRO A 32 3.57 -5.87 6.72
CA PRO A 32 2.57 -5.88 7.79
C PRO A 32 2.44 -4.53 8.51
N VAL A 33 3.56 -3.79 8.68
CA VAL A 33 3.58 -2.47 9.32
C VAL A 33 2.87 -1.44 8.45
N ALA A 34 3.14 -1.46 7.14
CA ALA A 34 2.44 -0.61 6.18
C ALA A 34 0.93 -0.87 6.22
N LEU A 35 0.49 -2.13 6.24
CA LEU A 35 -0.93 -2.46 6.32
C LEU A 35 -1.59 -1.97 7.62
N ASP A 36 -0.89 -2.02 8.75
CA ASP A 36 -1.39 -1.49 10.02
C ASP A 36 -1.55 0.02 9.98
N LYS A 37 -0.56 0.73 9.42
CA LYS A 37 -0.58 2.18 9.24
C LYS A 37 -1.69 2.63 8.31
N LEU A 38 -1.85 1.97 7.17
CA LEU A 38 -2.92 2.29 6.22
C LEU A 38 -4.32 2.06 6.83
N ALA A 39 -4.48 1.04 7.69
CA ALA A 39 -5.73 0.80 8.39
C ALA A 39 -6.08 1.92 9.39
N THR A 40 -5.08 2.66 9.89
CA THR A 40 -5.25 3.84 10.73
C THR A 40 -5.22 5.15 9.94
N LEU A 41 -5.36 5.10 8.61
CA LEU A 41 -5.33 6.27 7.71
C LEU A 41 -3.98 7.00 7.66
N GLU A 42 -2.89 6.30 7.97
CA GLU A 42 -1.53 6.83 7.86
C GLU A 42 -0.80 6.18 6.67
N GLY A 43 -0.08 6.99 5.90
CA GLY A 43 0.86 6.53 4.89
C GLY A 43 2.06 5.83 5.52
N PHE A 44 2.78 5.06 4.70
CA PHE A 44 4.01 4.40 5.12
C PHE A 44 5.00 4.34 3.98
N GLY A 45 6.23 4.80 4.23
CA GLY A 45 7.32 4.78 3.26
C GLY A 45 8.65 4.34 3.87
N ILE A 46 9.47 3.74 3.04
CA ILE A 46 10.90 3.48 3.22
C ILE A 46 11.66 4.14 2.07
N ASP A 47 12.99 4.16 2.12
CA ASP A 47 13.85 4.89 1.18
C ASP A 47 13.44 4.81 -0.30
N MET A 48 13.03 3.63 -0.78
CA MET A 48 12.75 3.40 -2.21
C MET A 48 11.28 3.13 -2.53
N SER A 49 10.42 2.95 -1.53
CA SER A 49 9.05 2.48 -1.71
C SER A 49 8.11 3.06 -0.67
N GLY A 50 6.89 3.41 -1.08
CA GLY A 50 5.90 3.89 -0.13
C GLY A 50 4.47 3.73 -0.62
N ILE A 51 3.55 3.68 0.34
CA ILE A 51 2.12 3.75 0.11
C ILE A 51 1.60 4.96 0.89
N TYR A 52 1.06 5.95 0.19
CA TYR A 52 0.64 7.22 0.78
C TYR A 52 -0.86 7.44 0.59
N LEU A 53 -1.48 8.16 1.52
CA LEU A 53 -2.90 8.46 1.51
C LEU A 53 -3.10 9.96 1.36
N GLY A 54 -3.97 10.39 0.45
CA GLY A 54 -4.33 11.80 0.29
C GLY A 54 -5.14 12.36 1.47
N THR A 55 -5.50 11.52 2.43
CA THR A 55 -6.25 11.84 3.65
C THR A 55 -5.40 11.66 4.91
N ASP A 56 -4.08 11.49 4.78
CA ASP A 56 -3.19 11.45 5.94
C ASP A 56 -3.36 12.75 6.76
N GLU A 57 -3.44 12.63 8.09
CA GLU A 57 -3.61 13.80 8.97
C GLU A 57 -2.35 14.67 9.00
N ASP A 58 -1.19 14.06 8.75
CA ASP A 58 0.08 14.76 8.63
C ASP A 58 0.36 15.11 7.16
N PHE A 59 0.06 16.35 6.80
CA PHE A 59 0.24 16.87 5.45
C PHE A 59 1.69 16.80 4.95
N GLU A 60 2.69 16.72 5.84
CA GLU A 60 4.09 16.55 5.43
C GLU A 60 4.36 15.15 4.87
N ASN A 61 3.51 14.16 5.20
CA ASN A 61 3.59 12.80 4.68
C ASN A 61 2.85 12.60 3.36
N ILE A 62 2.10 13.60 2.87
CA ILE A 62 1.37 13.53 1.60
C ILE A 62 2.26 14.05 0.47
N PRO A 63 2.63 13.22 -0.53
CA PRO A 63 3.38 13.69 -1.68
C PRO A 63 2.63 14.78 -2.44
N GLU A 64 3.33 15.81 -2.94
CA GLU A 64 2.70 16.96 -3.65
C GLU A 64 1.79 16.56 -4.83
N TYR A 65 2.08 15.41 -5.45
CA TYR A 65 1.30 14.88 -6.57
C TYR A 65 -0.02 14.20 -6.13
N LEU A 66 -0.14 13.82 -4.86
CA LEU A 66 -1.27 13.08 -4.32
C LEU A 66 -2.32 14.03 -3.77
N LYS A 67 -3.36 14.29 -4.56
CA LYS A 67 -4.49 15.13 -4.15
C LYS A 67 -5.59 14.36 -3.42
N GLU A 68 -5.84 13.13 -3.84
CA GLU A 68 -6.89 12.25 -3.34
C GLU A 68 -6.52 10.80 -3.60
N GLY A 69 -7.00 9.90 -2.75
CA GLY A 69 -6.84 8.46 -2.93
C GLY A 69 -5.55 7.93 -2.33
N ILE A 70 -5.04 6.85 -2.93
CA ILE A 70 -3.89 6.10 -2.45
C ILE A 70 -2.81 6.04 -3.53
N ALA A 71 -1.59 6.45 -3.18
CA ALA A 71 -0.43 6.35 -4.05
C ALA A 71 0.44 5.14 -3.70
N PHE A 72 0.96 4.48 -4.72
CA PHE A 72 2.06 3.51 -4.61
C PHE A 72 3.28 4.12 -5.27
N GLU A 73 4.39 4.18 -4.55
CA GLU A 73 5.67 4.71 -5.04
C GLU A 73 6.74 3.61 -5.04
N PHE A 74 7.55 3.60 -6.10
CA PHE A 74 8.74 2.77 -6.23
C PHE A 74 9.81 3.52 -7.06
N MET A 75 10.98 3.75 -6.48
CA MET A 75 12.13 4.41 -7.12
C MET A 75 11.79 5.73 -7.84
N GLY A 76 10.95 6.58 -7.21
CA GLY A 76 10.54 7.88 -7.75
C GLY A 76 9.46 7.81 -8.84
N GLU A 77 8.98 6.62 -9.22
CA GLU A 77 7.77 6.44 -10.02
C GLU A 77 6.57 6.18 -9.12
N HIS A 78 5.39 6.70 -9.48
CA HIS A 78 4.18 6.52 -8.68
C HIS A 78 2.94 6.14 -9.50
N VAL A 79 1.96 5.54 -8.81
CA VAL A 79 0.62 5.27 -9.31
C VAL A 79 -0.38 5.72 -8.27
N VAL A 80 -1.31 6.59 -8.66
CA VAL A 80 -2.43 7.01 -7.80
C VAL A 80 -3.69 6.23 -8.20
N LEU A 81 -4.40 5.69 -7.23
CA LEU A 81 -5.67 4.99 -7.37
C LEU A 81 -6.71 5.56 -6.40
N SER A 82 -7.99 5.24 -6.63
CA SER A 82 -9.01 5.41 -5.59
C SER A 82 -8.66 4.52 -4.38
N PHE A 83 -9.12 4.89 -3.19
CA PHE A 83 -8.91 4.09 -1.98
C PHE A 83 -9.40 2.64 -2.14
N SER A 84 -10.59 2.46 -2.70
CA SER A 84 -11.20 1.16 -2.96
C SER A 84 -10.38 0.31 -3.95
N ASP A 85 -9.90 0.90 -5.06
CA ASP A 85 -9.06 0.19 -6.02
C ASP A 85 -7.70 -0.17 -5.41
N GLY A 86 -7.06 0.74 -4.66
CA GLY A 86 -5.78 0.48 -4.01
C GLY A 86 -5.87 -0.62 -2.96
N ALA A 87 -6.90 -0.60 -2.10
CA ALA A 87 -7.16 -1.66 -1.13
C ALA A 87 -7.36 -3.02 -1.80
N SER A 88 -8.08 -3.03 -2.92
CA SER A 88 -8.33 -4.23 -3.71
C SER A 88 -7.05 -4.77 -4.35
N VAL A 89 -6.18 -3.89 -4.89
CA VAL A 89 -4.91 -4.30 -5.49
C VAL A 89 -3.94 -4.85 -4.44
N ILE A 90 -3.82 -4.20 -3.27
CA ILE A 90 -3.01 -4.68 -2.15
C ILE A 90 -3.46 -6.09 -1.74
N SER A 91 -4.77 -6.28 -1.55
CA SER A 91 -5.33 -7.55 -1.12
C SER A 91 -5.07 -8.65 -2.15
N ASN A 92 -5.35 -8.37 -3.43
CA ASN A 92 -5.09 -9.31 -4.51
C ASN A 92 -3.60 -9.65 -4.62
N TRP A 93 -2.70 -8.68 -4.41
CA TRP A 93 -1.27 -8.95 -4.41
C TRP A 93 -0.88 -9.86 -3.24
N CYS A 94 -1.41 -9.61 -2.04
CA CYS A 94 -1.13 -10.44 -0.87
C CYS A 94 -1.67 -11.87 -1.01
N ASP A 95 -2.83 -12.03 -1.64
CA ASP A 95 -3.39 -13.34 -1.96
C ASP A 95 -2.51 -14.15 -2.91
N ASN A 96 -1.88 -13.50 -3.90
CA ASN A 96 -1.17 -14.19 -4.97
C ASN A 96 0.35 -14.32 -4.76
N ASN A 97 0.91 -13.72 -3.71
CA ASN A 97 2.35 -13.77 -3.44
C ASN A 97 2.65 -14.57 -2.16
N ALA A 98 3.85 -15.13 -2.11
CA ALA A 98 4.34 -15.82 -0.91
C ALA A 98 4.63 -14.78 0.16
N ILE A 99 4.01 -14.89 1.33
CA ILE A 99 4.26 -13.99 2.46
C ILE A 99 4.31 -14.80 3.76
N SER A 100 5.21 -14.40 4.66
CA SER A 100 5.25 -14.89 6.04
C SER A 100 3.99 -14.47 6.78
N ASP A 101 3.55 -15.30 7.74
CA ASP A 101 2.34 -15.03 8.54
C ASP A 101 1.10 -14.66 7.69
N ARG A 102 0.86 -15.46 6.65
CA ARG A 102 -0.18 -15.20 5.64
C ARG A 102 -1.56 -14.93 6.25
N GLU A 103 -1.98 -15.68 7.26
CA GLU A 103 -3.31 -15.50 7.87
C GLU A 103 -3.47 -14.11 8.50
N SER A 104 -2.47 -13.65 9.24
CA SER A 104 -2.43 -12.31 9.83
C SER A 104 -2.47 -11.23 8.76
N ILE A 105 -1.70 -11.38 7.67
CA ILE A 105 -1.69 -10.40 6.57
C ILE A 105 -3.02 -10.36 5.84
N LEU A 106 -3.62 -11.51 5.54
CA LEU A 106 -4.94 -11.55 4.90
C LEU A 106 -6.03 -10.94 5.79
N LEU A 107 -5.90 -11.07 7.12
CA LEU A 107 -6.78 -10.36 8.06
C LEU A 107 -6.60 -8.84 7.96
N LYS A 108 -5.35 -8.35 7.93
CA LYS A 108 -5.06 -6.92 7.74
C LYS A 108 -5.61 -6.40 6.40
N CYS A 109 -5.46 -7.15 5.31
CA CYS A 109 -6.04 -6.82 4.02
C CYS A 109 -7.57 -6.73 4.07
N LYS A 110 -8.25 -7.63 4.78
CA LYS A 110 -9.71 -7.56 4.97
C LYS A 110 -10.14 -6.31 5.73
N ILE A 111 -9.41 -5.96 6.80
CA ILE A 111 -9.64 -4.73 7.57
C ILE A 111 -9.46 -3.51 6.67
N LEU A 112 -8.37 -3.46 5.91
CA LEU A 112 -8.06 -2.38 4.97
C LEU A 112 -9.15 -2.22 3.91
N LYS A 113 -9.61 -3.32 3.31
CA LYS A 113 -10.73 -3.28 2.36
C LYS A 113 -12.01 -2.76 3.00
N ALA A 114 -12.35 -3.22 4.20
CA ALA A 114 -13.54 -2.76 4.89
C ALA A 114 -13.48 -1.25 5.17
N LYS A 115 -12.30 -0.76 5.59
CA LYS A 115 -12.04 0.67 5.84
C LYS A 115 -12.26 1.53 4.59
N PHE A 116 -11.75 1.09 3.44
CA PHE A 116 -11.83 1.84 2.19
C PHE A 116 -13.04 1.51 1.31
N SER A 117 -13.95 0.63 1.76
CA SER A 117 -15.23 0.36 1.08
C SER A 117 -16.36 1.26 1.60
N THR A 118 -16.14 1.99 2.70
CA THR A 118 -17.14 2.88 3.32
C THR A 118 -17.00 4.35 2.93
N GLU A 119 -16.01 4.69 2.10
CA GLU A 119 -15.69 6.07 1.70
C GLU A 119 -16.14 6.42 0.26
N ASP A 120 -17.08 5.66 -0.31
CA ASP A 120 -17.73 5.96 -1.60
C ASP A 120 -18.97 6.86 -1.44
#